data_AF-A0A9D2LHZ6-F1
#
_entry.id   AF-A0A9D2LHZ6-F1
#
_cell.length_a   1.000
_cell.length_b   1.000
_cell.length_c   1.000
_cell.angle_alpha   90.00
_cell.angle_beta   90.00
_cell.angle_gamma   90.00
#
_symmetry.space_group_name_H-M   'P 1'
#
loop_
_entity.id
_entity.type
_entity.pdbx_description
1 polymer ?
#
loop_
_entity_poly.entity_id
_entity_poly.type
_entity_poly.pdbx_seq_one_letter_code
_entity_poly.pdbx_strand_id
1 'polypeptide(L)'
;MKSRMLTPLGRQRLLWAAVCGLLAVVAVLLFVAWRGSLAVPPEEPLLVRRAVLDALGWPVPAVLALELALAFGLGASVGLAVPPMEGSGTAVAARTAVHLLCSSALFAGVCWVCGLPPANWQGLFLLLGLYWLMYLVIWLLRYLRWRAELDAIRRALGLARPAAGGVWQARPLRPYLLLAGALELLLPPLLRLLDPPDVPAWTGLFYPFLLLPFFCLAVGWSAGHRFGVTLLLPVACGVLTLPGVFLIYNHTALFQAGAAFVFALAGNLLGALVRSLRHSRKR
;
A
#
# COMPACT_ATOMS: atom_id res chain seq x y z
N MET A 1 -34.88 -1.16 -0.12
CA MET A 1 -33.42 -1.17 0.21
C MET A 1 -32.61 -2.32 -0.40
N LYS A 2 -33.20 -3.50 -0.72
CA LYS A 2 -32.49 -4.65 -1.33
C LYS A 2 -31.99 -4.47 -2.78
N SER A 3 -32.51 -3.50 -3.54
CA SER A 3 -32.19 -3.35 -4.98
C SER A 3 -30.87 -2.63 -5.29
N ARG A 4 -30.24 -1.92 -4.35
CA ARG A 4 -28.96 -1.22 -4.59
C ARG A 4 -27.73 -2.13 -4.54
N MET A 5 -27.84 -3.34 -3.98
CA MET A 5 -26.70 -4.27 -3.83
C MET A 5 -26.42 -5.14 -5.07
N LEU A 6 -27.31 -5.16 -6.06
CA LEU A 6 -27.21 -6.07 -7.22
C LEU A 6 -26.86 -5.35 -8.54
N THR A 7 -26.21 -4.19 -8.48
CA THR A 7 -25.59 -3.61 -9.69
C THR A 7 -24.34 -4.40 -10.06
N PRO A 8 -23.96 -4.49 -11.36
CA PRO A 8 -22.74 -5.18 -11.79
C PRO A 8 -21.48 -4.69 -11.05
N LEU A 9 -21.43 -3.37 -10.76
CA LEU A 9 -20.38 -2.73 -9.97
C LEU A 9 -20.38 -3.18 -8.50
N GLY A 10 -21.56 -3.37 -7.90
CA GLY A 10 -21.70 -3.90 -6.54
C GLY A 10 -21.17 -5.32 -6.42
N ARG A 11 -21.53 -6.20 -7.38
CA ARG A 11 -21.02 -7.58 -7.43
C ARG A 11 -19.51 -7.64 -7.61
N GLN A 12 -18.95 -6.80 -8.48
CA GLN A 12 -17.50 -6.75 -8.69
C GLN A 12 -16.75 -6.29 -7.43
N ARG A 13 -17.29 -5.32 -6.69
CA ARG A 13 -16.69 -4.87 -5.42
C ARG A 13 -16.74 -5.95 -4.34
N LEU A 14 -17.86 -6.66 -4.22
CA LEU A 14 -17.97 -7.79 -3.28
C LEU A 14 -17.03 -8.93 -3.65
N LEU A 15 -16.84 -9.20 -4.95
CA LEU A 15 -15.88 -10.19 -5.41
C LEU A 15 -14.45 -9.78 -5.05
N TRP A 16 -14.06 -8.52 -5.26
CA TRP A 16 -12.75 -8.03 -4.83
C TRP A 16 -12.58 -8.08 -3.31
N ALA A 17 -13.61 -7.74 -2.54
CA ALA A 17 -13.60 -7.88 -1.09
C ALA A 17 -13.36 -9.34 -0.67
N ALA A 18 -14.08 -10.29 -1.26
CA ALA A 18 -13.91 -11.71 -0.97
C ALA A 18 -12.52 -12.23 -1.36
N VAL A 19 -12.04 -11.89 -2.55
CA VAL A 19 -10.70 -12.31 -3.02
C VAL A 19 -9.61 -11.74 -2.11
N CYS A 20 -9.63 -10.44 -1.83
CA CYS A 20 -8.63 -9.82 -0.96
C CYS A 20 -8.74 -10.33 0.49
N GLY A 21 -9.95 -10.60 0.99
CA GLY A 21 -10.17 -11.23 2.29
C GLY A 21 -9.55 -12.62 2.38
N LEU A 22 -9.80 -13.49 1.40
CA LEU A 22 -9.22 -14.83 1.35
C LEU A 22 -7.69 -14.80 1.22
N LEU A 23 -7.15 -13.90 0.39
CA LEU A 23 -5.70 -13.72 0.27
C LEU A 23 -5.06 -13.27 1.59
N ALA A 24 -5.72 -12.38 2.33
CA ALA A 24 -5.26 -11.93 3.63
C ALA A 24 -5.27 -13.07 4.66
N VAL A 25 -6.31 -13.92 4.66
CA VAL A 25 -6.36 -15.13 5.48
C VAL A 25 -5.16 -16.05 5.19
N VAL A 26 -4.92 -16.35 3.91
CA VAL A 26 -3.78 -17.19 3.52
C VAL A 26 -2.46 -16.56 3.96
N ALA A 27 -2.28 -15.26 3.77
CA ALA A 27 -1.08 -14.54 4.18
C ALA A 27 -0.83 -14.60 5.70
N VAL A 28 -1.87 -14.42 6.52
CA VAL A 28 -1.76 -14.50 7.98
C VAL A 28 -1.41 -15.91 8.43
N LEU A 29 -2.07 -16.93 7.88
CA LEU A 29 -1.76 -18.34 8.21
C LEU A 29 -0.32 -18.70 7.85
N LEU A 30 0.15 -18.29 6.66
CA LEU A 30 1.55 -18.50 6.25
C LEU A 30 2.53 -17.76 7.16
N PHE A 31 2.19 -16.53 7.58
CA PHE A 31 3.02 -15.76 8.49
C PHE A 31 3.11 -16.42 9.88
N VAL A 32 1.99 -16.89 10.42
CA VAL A 32 1.97 -17.58 11.73
C VAL A 32 2.76 -18.89 11.65
N ALA A 33 2.57 -19.68 10.60
CA ALA A 33 3.31 -20.92 10.38
C ALA A 33 4.83 -20.66 10.25
N TRP A 34 5.22 -19.68 9.43
CA TRP A 34 6.62 -19.29 9.26
C TRP A 34 7.23 -18.77 10.57
N ARG A 35 6.51 -17.95 11.34
CA ARG A 35 7.03 -17.47 12.62
C ARG A 35 7.11 -18.58 13.66
N GLY A 36 6.19 -19.53 13.65
CA GLY A 36 6.24 -20.73 14.50
C GLY A 36 7.48 -21.58 14.22
N SER A 37 7.89 -21.73 12.96
CA SER A 37 9.09 -22.49 12.59
C SER A 37 10.40 -21.83 13.03
N LEU A 38 10.38 -20.55 13.43
CA LEU A 38 11.54 -19.82 13.96
C LEU A 38 11.66 -19.89 15.50
N ALA A 39 10.68 -20.45 16.21
CA ALA A 39 10.70 -20.55 17.67
C ALA A 39 11.64 -21.67 18.17
N VAL A 40 12.33 -21.44 19.29
CA VAL A 40 13.19 -22.44 19.95
C VAL A 40 12.82 -22.55 21.44
N PRO A 41 12.39 -23.73 21.93
CA PRO A 41 12.02 -24.91 21.14
C PRO A 41 10.82 -24.61 20.22
N PRO A 42 10.66 -25.35 19.11
CA PRO A 42 9.52 -25.14 18.23
C PRO A 42 8.23 -25.34 19.02
N GLU A 43 7.35 -24.34 18.99
CA GLU A 43 5.99 -24.51 19.49
C GLU A 43 5.33 -25.64 18.68
N GLU A 44 4.47 -26.45 19.31
CA GLU A 44 3.55 -27.29 18.52
C GLU A 44 2.89 -26.39 17.47
N PRO A 45 2.74 -26.85 16.21
CA PRO A 45 2.26 -26.02 15.10
C PRO A 45 0.78 -25.66 15.30
N LEU A 46 0.54 -24.77 16.25
CA LEU A 46 -0.74 -24.15 16.48
C LEU A 46 -0.80 -22.99 15.48
N LEU A 47 -1.84 -23.01 14.65
CA LEU A 47 -2.22 -21.87 13.82
C LEU A 47 -2.66 -20.66 14.67
N VAL A 48 -2.65 -20.79 15.99
CA VAL A 48 -3.08 -19.78 16.97
C VAL A 48 -2.00 -19.62 18.03
N ARG A 49 -1.71 -18.38 18.42
CA ARG A 49 -0.74 -18.07 19.48
C ARG A 49 -1.19 -18.54 20.86
N ARG A 50 -0.31 -19.27 21.57
CA ARG A 50 -0.52 -19.68 22.98
C ARG A 50 -0.82 -18.49 23.90
N ALA A 51 -0.04 -17.41 23.80
CA ALA A 51 -0.28 -16.20 24.60
C ALA A 51 -1.69 -15.61 24.44
N VAL A 52 -2.30 -15.75 23.25
CA VAL A 52 -3.66 -15.26 22.99
C VAL A 52 -4.70 -16.24 23.52
N LEU A 53 -4.44 -17.55 23.42
CA LEU A 53 -5.26 -18.58 24.06
C LEU A 53 -5.28 -18.40 25.58
N ASP A 54 -4.12 -18.20 26.19
CA ASP A 54 -3.97 -17.98 27.63
C ASP A 54 -4.68 -16.69 28.08
N ALA A 55 -4.57 -15.61 27.30
CA ALA A 55 -5.21 -14.34 27.61
C ALA A 55 -6.75 -14.38 27.48
N LEU A 56 -7.28 -15.13 26.52
CA LEU A 56 -8.73 -15.22 26.30
C LEU A 56 -9.39 -16.34 27.13
N GLY A 57 -8.67 -17.41 27.46
CA GLY A 57 -9.24 -18.63 28.03
C GLY A 57 -10.23 -19.35 27.11
N TRP A 58 -10.16 -19.07 25.79
CA TRP A 58 -11.10 -19.60 24.79
C TRP A 58 -10.60 -20.91 24.17
N PRO A 59 -11.51 -21.76 23.66
CA PRO A 59 -11.11 -22.97 22.94
C PRO A 59 -10.42 -22.61 21.61
N VAL A 60 -9.44 -23.42 21.20
CA VAL A 60 -8.62 -23.19 19.98
C VAL A 60 -9.46 -22.85 18.73
N PRO A 61 -10.58 -23.54 18.42
CA PRO A 61 -11.38 -23.21 17.25
C PRO A 61 -11.97 -21.79 17.29
N ALA A 62 -12.31 -21.27 18.47
CA ALA A 62 -12.88 -19.93 18.61
C ALA A 62 -11.84 -18.84 18.34
N VAL A 63 -10.61 -19.02 18.86
CA VAL A 63 -9.52 -18.06 18.62
C VAL A 63 -9.04 -18.13 17.18
N LEU A 64 -8.98 -19.33 16.59
CA LEU A 64 -8.71 -19.47 15.15
C LEU A 64 -9.78 -18.76 14.31
N ALA A 65 -11.06 -18.94 14.63
CA ALA A 65 -12.13 -18.26 13.92
C ALA A 65 -12.01 -16.73 14.01
N LEU A 66 -11.61 -16.19 15.18
CA LEU A 66 -11.35 -14.77 15.36
C LEU A 66 -10.18 -14.28 14.48
N GLU A 67 -9.06 -15.01 14.46
CA GLU A 67 -7.90 -14.68 13.63
C GLU A 67 -8.28 -14.64 12.14
N LEU A 68 -8.99 -15.67 11.67
CA LEU A 68 -9.47 -15.75 10.30
C LEU A 68 -10.46 -14.63 9.97
N ALA A 69 -11.36 -14.29 10.90
CA ALA A 69 -12.32 -13.21 10.70
C ALA A 69 -11.65 -11.83 10.62
N LEU A 70 -10.64 -11.57 11.46
CA LEU A 70 -9.86 -10.33 11.44
C LEU A 70 -9.03 -10.22 10.16
N ALA A 71 -8.33 -11.30 9.77
CA ALA A 71 -7.56 -11.34 8.53
C ALA A 71 -8.46 -11.15 7.30
N PHE A 72 -9.59 -11.85 7.25
CA PHE A 72 -10.57 -11.71 6.18
C PHE A 72 -11.15 -10.30 6.14
N GLY A 73 -11.55 -9.76 7.29
CA GLY A 73 -12.10 -8.40 7.41
C GLY A 73 -11.10 -7.34 6.93
N LEU A 74 -9.84 -7.46 7.32
CA LEU A 74 -8.76 -6.57 6.87
C LEU A 74 -8.60 -6.65 5.35
N GLY A 75 -8.46 -7.85 4.78
CA GLY A 75 -8.34 -8.03 3.34
C GLY A 75 -9.57 -7.55 2.57
N ALA A 76 -10.77 -7.82 3.10
CA ALA A 76 -12.03 -7.35 2.54
C ALA A 76 -12.10 -5.82 2.55
N SER A 77 -11.63 -5.16 3.60
CA SER A 77 -11.54 -3.70 3.65
C SER A 77 -10.65 -3.15 2.53
N VAL A 78 -9.51 -3.79 2.26
CA VAL A 78 -8.62 -3.43 1.13
C VAL A 78 -9.34 -3.61 -0.21
N GLY A 79 -10.06 -4.72 -0.41
CA GLY A 79 -10.85 -4.95 -1.63
C GLY A 79 -12.02 -3.96 -1.79
N LEU A 80 -12.54 -3.41 -0.68
CA LEU A 80 -13.59 -2.39 -0.64
C LEU A 80 -13.06 -0.97 -0.71
N ALA A 81 -11.74 -0.74 -0.65
CA ALA A 81 -11.08 0.57 -0.71
C ALA A 81 -11.24 1.31 -2.06
N VAL A 82 -12.23 0.91 -2.86
CA VAL A 82 -12.63 1.45 -4.15
C VAL A 82 -13.83 2.43 -4.09
N PRO A 83 -14.19 3.16 -2.99
CA PRO A 83 -15.28 4.12 -3.08
C PRO A 83 -14.79 5.30 -3.92
N PRO A 84 -15.34 5.57 -5.12
CA PRO A 84 -14.90 6.65 -5.98
C PRO A 84 -14.89 7.98 -5.20
N MET A 85 -13.97 8.89 -5.55
CA MET A 85 -13.89 10.22 -4.92
C MET A 85 -15.04 11.10 -5.41
N GLU A 86 -16.27 10.66 -5.16
CA GLU A 86 -17.53 11.25 -5.59
C GLU A 86 -18.12 12.14 -4.49
N GLY A 87 -18.73 13.26 -4.87
CA GLY A 87 -19.37 14.20 -3.95
C GLY A 87 -18.42 15.26 -3.39
N SER A 88 -18.85 15.93 -2.32
CA SER A 88 -18.09 17.02 -1.70
C SER A 88 -16.76 16.52 -1.09
N GLY A 89 -15.78 17.42 -0.98
CA GLY A 89 -14.50 17.11 -0.32
C GLY A 89 -14.68 16.61 1.12
N THR A 90 -15.66 17.16 1.85
CA THR A 90 -16.03 16.70 3.20
C THR A 90 -16.54 15.26 3.22
N ALA A 91 -17.38 14.87 2.26
CA ALA A 91 -17.89 13.51 2.17
C ALA A 91 -16.79 12.50 1.81
N VAL A 92 -15.86 12.89 0.94
CA VAL A 92 -14.67 12.07 0.62
C VAL A 92 -13.76 11.92 1.83
N ALA A 93 -13.51 13.01 2.56
CA ALA A 93 -12.70 13.00 3.78
C ALA A 93 -13.32 12.09 4.85
N ALA A 94 -14.62 12.22 5.11
CA ALA A 94 -15.34 11.40 6.07
C ALA A 94 -15.27 9.90 5.73
N ARG A 95 -15.52 9.52 4.46
CA ARG A 95 -15.43 8.11 4.04
C ARG A 95 -13.99 7.58 4.11
N THR A 96 -13.01 8.40 3.77
CA THR A 96 -11.58 8.03 3.89
C THR A 96 -11.23 7.82 5.36
N ALA A 97 -11.64 8.71 6.25
CA ALA A 97 -11.39 8.61 7.68
C ALA A 97 -12.05 7.35 8.27
N VAL A 98 -13.33 7.11 7.99
CA VAL A 98 -14.04 5.90 8.43
C VAL A 98 -13.32 4.65 7.93
N HIS A 99 -12.96 4.61 6.64
CA HIS A 99 -12.24 3.47 6.09
C HIS A 99 -10.88 3.27 6.77
N LEU A 100 -10.09 4.33 6.93
CA LEU A 100 -8.78 4.26 7.58
C LEU A 100 -8.90 3.79 9.04
N LEU A 101 -9.89 4.29 9.79
CA LEU A 101 -10.14 3.88 11.17
C LEU A 101 -10.56 2.41 11.25
N CYS A 102 -11.55 1.99 10.47
CA CYS A 102 -12.02 0.59 10.46
C CYS A 102 -10.90 -0.38 10.06
N SER A 103 -10.15 -0.07 9.00
CA SER A 103 -9.04 -0.90 8.55
C SER A 103 -7.85 -0.89 9.51
N SER A 104 -7.58 0.23 10.19
CA SER A 104 -6.56 0.29 11.26
C SER A 104 -6.95 -0.56 12.47
N ALA A 105 -8.23 -0.55 12.86
CA ALA A 105 -8.74 -1.39 13.95
C ALA A 105 -8.62 -2.88 13.60
N LEU A 106 -8.98 -3.26 12.36
CA LEU A 106 -8.80 -4.63 11.86
C LEU A 106 -7.32 -5.03 11.84
N PHE A 107 -6.44 -4.16 11.36
CA PHE A 107 -5.00 -4.41 11.33
C PHE A 107 -4.40 -4.53 12.73
N ALA A 108 -4.79 -3.68 13.66
CA ALA A 108 -4.39 -3.77 15.06
C ALA A 108 -4.91 -5.05 15.71
N GLY A 109 -6.14 -5.48 15.38
CA GLY A 109 -6.69 -6.77 15.79
C GLY A 109 -5.85 -7.94 15.28
N VAL A 110 -5.45 -7.94 14.01
CA VAL A 110 -4.53 -8.95 13.45
C VAL A 110 -3.20 -8.95 14.19
N CYS A 111 -2.60 -7.78 14.43
CA CYS A 111 -1.35 -7.68 15.20
C CYS A 111 -1.51 -8.24 16.62
N TRP A 112 -2.67 -8.03 17.24
CA TRP A 112 -2.98 -8.53 18.57
C TRP A 112 -3.12 -10.05 18.61
N VAL A 113 -3.88 -10.67 17.70
CA VAL A 113 -3.97 -12.15 17.63
C VAL A 113 -2.63 -12.79 17.22
N CYS A 114 -1.77 -12.05 16.53
CA CYS A 114 -0.38 -12.46 16.27
C CYS A 114 0.56 -12.29 17.49
N GLY A 115 0.06 -11.80 18.63
CA GLY A 115 0.78 -11.73 19.90
C GLY A 115 1.73 -10.53 20.03
N LEU A 116 1.45 -9.40 19.37
CA LEU A 116 2.26 -8.18 19.56
C LEU A 116 1.94 -7.50 20.92
N PRO A 117 0.77 -6.87 21.14
CA PRO A 117 0.42 -6.34 22.46
C PRO A 117 -0.01 -7.46 23.43
N PRO A 118 0.19 -7.30 24.75
CA PRO A 118 0.75 -6.12 25.42
C PRO A 118 2.29 -6.11 25.53
N ALA A 119 2.97 -7.19 25.15
CA ALA A 119 4.43 -7.27 25.32
C ALA A 119 5.21 -6.32 24.40
N ASN A 120 4.68 -6.04 23.20
CA ASN A 120 5.35 -5.25 22.16
C ASN A 120 4.42 -4.18 21.54
N TRP A 121 4.07 -3.15 22.32
CA TRP A 121 3.30 -2.00 21.83
C TRP A 121 4.06 -1.17 20.79
N GLN A 122 5.39 -1.06 20.91
CA GLN A 122 6.23 -0.35 19.94
C GLN A 122 6.13 -0.97 18.55
N GLY A 123 6.15 -2.30 18.46
CA GLY A 123 5.94 -3.04 17.22
C GLY A 123 4.56 -2.78 16.60
N LEU A 124 3.51 -2.66 17.42
CA LEU A 124 2.19 -2.29 16.92
C LEU A 124 2.19 -0.88 16.31
N PHE A 125 2.77 0.12 16.98
CA PHE A 125 2.84 1.49 16.47
C PHE A 125 3.67 1.59 15.18
N LEU A 126 4.79 0.88 15.13
CA LEU A 126 5.65 0.77 13.95
C LEU A 126 4.86 0.19 12.75
N LEU A 127 4.19 -0.94 12.94
CA LEU A 127 3.40 -1.57 11.88
C LEU A 127 2.20 -0.72 11.46
N LEU A 128 1.54 -0.04 12.41
CA LEU A 128 0.45 0.90 12.10
C LEU A 128 0.95 2.11 11.31
N GLY A 129 2.10 2.69 11.67
CA GLY A 129 2.68 3.80 10.94
C GLY A 129 3.10 3.40 9.51
N LEU A 130 3.68 2.20 9.35
CA LEU A 130 3.96 1.62 8.04
C LEU A 130 2.67 1.45 7.22
N TYR A 131 1.63 0.88 7.83
CA TYR A 131 0.32 0.71 7.21
C TYR A 131 -0.27 2.06 6.76
N TRP A 132 -0.21 3.10 7.60
CA TRP A 132 -0.71 4.43 7.28
C TRP A 132 0.05 5.09 6.14
N LEU A 133 1.37 4.94 6.10
CA LEU A 133 2.17 5.47 5.00
C LEU A 133 1.85 4.78 3.67
N MET A 134 1.73 3.45 3.67
CA MET A 134 1.30 2.70 2.49
C MET A 134 -0.12 3.10 2.05
N TYR A 135 -1.04 3.26 3.01
CA TYR A 135 -2.40 3.74 2.76
C TYR A 135 -2.38 5.13 2.10
N LEU A 136 -1.59 6.06 2.63
CA LEU A 136 -1.45 7.42 2.11
C LEU A 136 -0.93 7.40 0.66
N VAL A 137 0.08 6.58 0.35
CA VAL A 137 0.60 6.42 -1.02
C VAL A 137 -0.52 5.99 -1.97
N ILE A 138 -1.24 4.91 -1.64
CA ILE A 138 -2.33 4.41 -2.47
C ILE A 138 -3.45 5.44 -2.61
N TRP A 139 -3.80 6.15 -1.53
CA TRP A 139 -4.78 7.22 -1.54
C TRP A 139 -4.37 8.38 -2.46
N LEU A 140 -3.11 8.82 -2.40
CA LEU A 140 -2.57 9.89 -3.27
C LEU A 140 -2.58 9.47 -4.75
N LEU A 141 -2.13 8.25 -5.06
CA LEU A 141 -2.17 7.72 -6.44
C LEU A 141 -3.60 7.64 -6.97
N ARG A 142 -4.55 7.28 -6.11
CA ARG A 142 -5.97 7.25 -6.43
C ARG A 142 -6.54 8.65 -6.64
N TYR A 143 -6.14 9.61 -5.82
CA TYR A 143 -6.46 11.01 -6.01
C TYR A 143 -5.94 11.54 -7.35
N LEU A 144 -4.69 11.22 -7.73
CA LEU A 144 -4.12 11.60 -9.03
C LEU A 144 -4.90 11.02 -10.22
N ARG A 145 -5.38 9.78 -10.08
CA ARG A 145 -6.25 9.14 -11.08
C ARG A 145 -7.60 9.85 -11.18
N TRP A 146 -8.25 10.12 -10.04
CA TRP A 146 -9.52 10.85 -10.03
C TRP A 146 -9.40 12.24 -10.67
N ARG A 147 -8.32 12.97 -10.35
CA ARG A 147 -8.02 14.27 -10.98
C ARG A 147 -7.89 14.17 -12.50
N ALA A 148 -7.28 13.08 -12.98
CA ALA A 148 -7.17 12.80 -14.41
C ALA A 148 -8.52 12.54 -15.09
N GLU A 149 -9.41 11.82 -14.41
CA GLU A 149 -10.76 11.52 -14.88
C GLU A 149 -11.57 12.82 -14.97
N LEU A 150 -11.46 13.71 -13.97
CA LEU A 150 -12.05 15.05 -14.03
C LEU A 150 -11.50 15.90 -15.20
N ASP A 151 -10.18 15.90 -15.40
CA ASP A 151 -9.57 16.63 -16.52
C ASP A 151 -10.00 16.04 -17.87
N ALA A 152 -10.27 14.73 -17.95
CA ALA A 152 -10.82 14.10 -19.15
C ALA A 152 -12.26 14.54 -19.43
N ILE A 153 -13.11 14.62 -18.39
CA ILE A 153 -14.47 15.14 -18.51
C ILE A 153 -14.44 16.60 -18.96
N ARG A 154 -13.59 17.45 -18.35
CA ARG A 154 -13.43 18.85 -18.77
C ARG A 154 -13.02 18.97 -20.24
N ARG A 155 -12.09 18.12 -20.71
CA ARG A 155 -11.71 18.09 -22.12
C ARG A 155 -12.86 17.67 -23.03
N ALA A 156 -13.63 16.65 -22.64
CA ALA A 156 -14.80 16.20 -23.40
C ALA A 156 -15.88 17.30 -23.50
N LEU A 157 -15.96 18.18 -22.50
CA LEU A 157 -16.84 19.34 -22.47
C LEU A 157 -16.24 20.60 -23.14
N GLY A 158 -15.04 20.50 -23.75
CA GLY A 158 -14.37 21.64 -24.39
C GLY A 158 -13.75 22.67 -23.41
N LEU A 159 -13.71 22.36 -22.12
CA LEU A 159 -13.26 23.28 -21.05
C LEU A 159 -11.74 23.28 -20.84
N ALA A 160 -10.97 22.42 -21.51
CA ALA A 160 -9.53 22.25 -21.28
C ALA A 160 -8.75 21.92 -22.55
N ARG A 161 -7.48 22.36 -22.61
CA ARG A 161 -6.58 22.11 -23.76
C ARG A 161 -6.07 20.66 -23.80
N PRO A 162 -5.71 20.14 -24.98
CA PRO A 162 -5.09 18.82 -25.12
C PRO A 162 -3.74 18.74 -24.39
N ALA A 163 -3.47 17.62 -23.72
CA ALA A 163 -2.13 17.31 -23.22
C ALA A 163 -1.32 16.61 -24.33
N ALA A 164 -0.10 17.06 -24.59
CA ALA A 164 0.86 16.35 -25.45
C ALA A 164 1.30 15.02 -24.79
N GLY A 165 1.72 14.02 -25.59
CA GLY A 165 2.13 12.66 -25.16
C GLY A 165 3.51 12.22 -25.69
N GLY A 166 4.29 11.45 -24.90
CA GLY A 166 5.68 11.03 -25.23
C GLY A 166 6.47 10.43 -24.04
N VAL A 167 7.56 9.69 -24.31
CA VAL A 167 8.30 8.84 -23.34
C VAL A 167 9.03 9.63 -22.24
N TRP A 168 9.50 10.84 -22.54
CA TRP A 168 10.32 11.69 -21.65
C TRP A 168 9.56 12.92 -21.13
N GLN A 169 8.22 12.87 -21.08
CA GLN A 169 7.44 14.08 -20.80
C GLN A 169 7.32 14.39 -19.31
N ALA A 170 7.99 15.46 -18.89
CA ALA A 170 7.94 15.94 -17.51
C ALA A 170 6.58 16.54 -17.11
N ARG A 171 5.87 17.22 -18.03
CA ARG A 171 4.61 17.93 -17.72
C ARG A 171 3.47 17.02 -17.21
N PRO A 172 3.08 15.94 -17.91
CA PRO A 172 2.05 15.01 -17.41
C PRO A 172 2.52 14.20 -16.20
N LEU A 173 3.84 13.97 -16.06
CA LEU A 173 4.44 13.26 -14.95
C LEU A 173 4.69 14.13 -13.72
N ARG A 174 4.59 15.46 -13.82
CA ARG A 174 4.84 16.40 -12.72
C ARG A 174 4.23 15.98 -11.37
N PRO A 175 2.94 15.60 -11.26
CA PRO A 175 2.41 15.17 -9.97
C PRO A 175 3.05 13.89 -9.43
N TYR A 176 3.45 12.97 -10.30
CA TYR A 176 4.16 11.74 -9.91
C TYR A 176 5.59 12.05 -9.46
N LEU A 177 6.29 12.97 -10.17
CA LEU A 177 7.62 13.44 -9.80
C LEU A 177 7.62 14.20 -8.47
N LEU A 178 6.58 15.02 -8.22
CA LEU A 178 6.41 15.70 -6.92
C LEU A 178 6.16 14.70 -5.79
N LEU A 179 5.35 13.67 -6.05
CA LEU A 179 5.10 12.61 -5.07
C LEU A 179 6.38 11.83 -4.77
N ALA A 180 7.17 11.48 -5.79
CA ALA A 180 8.48 10.86 -5.63
C ALA A 180 9.44 11.75 -4.84
N GLY A 181 9.55 13.04 -5.21
CA GLY A 181 10.37 13.99 -4.48
C GLY A 181 9.96 14.11 -3.00
N ALA A 182 8.66 14.16 -2.71
CA ALA A 182 8.19 14.21 -1.32
C ALA A 182 8.56 12.94 -0.54
N LEU A 183 8.39 11.75 -1.11
CA LEU A 183 8.63 10.48 -0.42
C LEU A 183 10.09 10.02 -0.41
N GLU A 184 10.94 10.55 -1.29
CA GLU A 184 12.35 10.18 -1.35
C GLU A 184 13.25 11.23 -0.70
N LEU A 185 12.87 12.51 -0.72
CA LEU A 185 13.65 13.59 -0.11
C LEU A 185 13.16 13.95 1.30
N LEU A 186 11.85 13.99 1.55
CA LEU A 186 11.30 14.45 2.83
C LEU A 186 11.01 13.31 3.81
N LEU A 187 10.64 12.14 3.31
CA LEU A 187 10.29 11.04 4.21
C LEU A 187 11.50 10.48 4.99
N PRO A 188 12.67 10.21 4.40
CA PRO A 188 13.82 9.71 5.17
C PRO A 188 14.22 10.58 6.37
N PRO A 189 14.33 11.93 6.27
CA PRO A 189 14.66 12.74 7.43
C PRO A 189 13.54 12.73 8.47
N LEU A 190 12.26 12.66 8.08
CA LEU A 190 11.15 12.51 9.03
C LEU A 190 11.18 11.17 9.76
N LEU A 191 11.46 10.09 9.04
CA LEU A 191 11.59 8.75 9.62
C LEU A 191 12.77 8.66 10.59
N ARG A 192 13.87 9.37 10.31
CA ARG A 192 15.03 9.44 11.21
C ARG A 192 14.67 10.04 12.58
N LEU A 193 13.69 10.94 12.64
CA LEU A 193 13.20 11.50 13.91
C LEU A 193 12.41 10.47 14.75
N LEU A 194 11.95 9.39 14.11
CA LEU A 194 11.16 8.33 14.73
C LEU A 194 12.00 7.07 15.03
N ASP A 195 13.26 7.03 14.58
CA ASP A 195 14.14 5.90 14.83
C ASP A 195 14.46 5.80 16.32
N PRO A 196 14.30 4.62 16.93
CA PRO A 196 14.76 4.40 18.30
C PRO A 196 16.30 4.49 18.37
N PRO A 197 16.87 4.81 19.55
CA PRO A 197 18.30 5.02 19.71
C PRO A 197 19.14 3.78 19.39
N ASP A 198 18.56 2.60 19.57
CA ASP A 198 19.26 1.33 19.59
C ASP A 198 19.43 0.75 18.18
N VAL A 199 18.38 0.85 17.36
CA VAL A 199 18.33 0.33 15.99
C VAL A 199 17.52 1.28 15.12
N PRO A 200 18.05 1.76 13.98
CA PRO A 200 17.29 2.60 13.06
C PRO A 200 16.28 1.74 12.30
N ALA A 201 15.18 1.38 12.95
CA ALA A 201 14.18 0.48 12.39
C ALA A 201 13.50 1.11 11.16
N TRP A 202 13.10 2.38 11.24
CA TRP A 202 12.43 3.07 10.15
C TRP A 202 13.36 3.32 8.98
N THR A 203 14.52 3.94 9.21
CA THR A 203 15.41 4.32 8.11
C THR A 203 16.34 3.18 7.67
N GLY A 204 16.75 2.31 8.59
CA GLY A 204 17.69 1.22 8.31
C GLY A 204 17.04 -0.07 7.82
N LEU A 205 15.76 -0.32 8.17
CA LEU A 205 15.06 -1.56 7.80
C LEU A 205 13.81 -1.30 6.94
N PHE A 206 12.79 -0.62 7.47
CA PHE A 206 11.49 -0.56 6.78
C PHE A 206 11.52 0.37 5.56
N TYR A 207 12.25 1.47 5.61
CA TYR A 207 12.37 2.36 4.45
C TYR A 207 13.00 1.68 3.23
N PRO A 208 14.26 1.20 3.30
CA PRO A 208 14.96 0.68 2.13
C PRO A 208 14.40 -0.64 1.60
N PHE A 209 13.90 -1.51 2.49
CA PHE A 209 13.50 -2.86 2.10
C PHE A 209 11.99 -3.03 1.88
N LEU A 210 11.16 -2.09 2.35
CA LEU A 210 9.71 -2.21 2.21
C LEU A 210 9.05 -0.97 1.62
N LEU A 211 9.20 0.20 2.25
CA LEU A 211 8.49 1.42 1.83
C LEU A 211 8.96 1.93 0.49
N LEU A 212 10.28 2.04 0.27
CA LEU A 212 10.84 2.52 -0.99
C LEU A 212 10.47 1.59 -2.16
N PRO A 213 10.70 0.25 -2.09
CA PRO A 213 10.24 -0.68 -3.12
C PRO A 213 8.73 -0.60 -3.39
N PHE A 214 7.91 -0.59 -2.33
CA PHE A 214 6.45 -0.49 -2.45
C PHE A 214 6.02 0.80 -3.14
N PHE A 215 6.55 1.93 -2.69
CA PHE A 215 6.25 3.24 -3.23
C PHE A 215 6.63 3.33 -4.71
N CYS A 216 7.88 2.99 -5.04
CA CYS A 216 8.41 3.04 -6.41
C CYS A 216 7.59 2.14 -7.35
N LEU A 217 7.28 0.91 -6.92
CA LEU A 217 6.44 0.00 -7.68
C LEU A 217 5.04 0.58 -7.92
N ALA A 218 4.39 1.12 -6.88
CA ALA A 218 3.03 1.66 -6.96
C ALA A 218 2.95 2.91 -7.84
N VAL A 219 3.89 3.86 -7.69
CA VAL A 219 3.96 5.07 -8.51
C VAL A 219 4.27 4.74 -9.97
N GLY A 220 5.21 3.81 -10.20
CA GLY A 220 5.54 3.28 -11.52
C GLY A 220 4.33 2.66 -12.19
N TRP A 221 3.64 1.73 -11.51
CA TRP A 221 2.41 1.09 -11.98
C TRP A 221 1.34 2.10 -12.37
N SER A 222 1.06 3.06 -11.49
CA SER A 222 0.04 4.08 -11.72
C SER A 222 0.37 4.94 -12.95
N ALA A 223 1.63 5.35 -13.10
CA ALA A 223 2.08 6.10 -14.28
C ALA A 223 2.03 5.24 -15.55
N GLY A 224 2.50 3.99 -15.49
CA GLY A 224 2.52 3.06 -16.61
C GLY A 224 1.14 2.74 -17.15
N HIS A 225 0.20 2.47 -16.24
CA HIS A 225 -1.19 2.20 -16.59
C HIS A 225 -1.86 3.39 -17.29
N ARG A 226 -1.44 4.61 -16.94
CA ARG A 226 -2.02 5.86 -17.46
C ARG A 226 -1.38 6.33 -18.75
N PHE A 227 -0.06 6.32 -18.83
CA PHE A 227 0.71 6.98 -19.89
C PHE A 227 1.44 5.99 -20.81
N GLY A 228 1.44 4.69 -20.50
CA GLY A 228 2.32 3.73 -21.16
C GLY A 228 3.73 3.79 -20.59
N VAL A 229 4.73 3.39 -21.39
CA VAL A 229 6.12 3.37 -20.93
C VAL A 229 6.64 4.80 -20.75
N THR A 230 7.10 5.12 -19.53
CA THR A 230 7.63 6.44 -19.16
C THR A 230 8.92 6.28 -18.36
N LEU A 231 10.08 6.39 -19.03
CA LEU A 231 11.39 6.15 -18.43
C LEU A 231 11.88 7.28 -17.52
N LEU A 232 11.33 8.50 -17.69
CA LEU A 232 11.69 9.64 -16.86
C LEU A 232 11.39 9.40 -15.37
N LEU A 233 10.27 8.76 -15.04
CA LEU A 233 9.87 8.53 -13.65
C LEU A 233 10.79 7.54 -12.92
N PRO A 234 11.11 6.35 -13.47
CA PRO A 234 12.08 5.44 -12.85
C PRO A 234 13.47 6.07 -12.65
N VAL A 235 13.97 6.81 -13.65
CA VAL A 235 15.24 7.53 -13.54
C VAL A 235 15.15 8.57 -12.42
N ALA A 236 14.05 9.33 -12.35
CA ALA A 236 13.85 10.30 -11.29
C ALA A 236 13.83 9.65 -9.90
N CYS A 237 13.15 8.51 -9.71
CA CYS A 237 13.21 7.77 -8.43
C CYS A 237 14.65 7.34 -8.09
N GLY A 238 15.42 6.81 -9.04
CA GLY A 238 16.82 6.48 -8.75
C GLY A 238 17.64 7.70 -8.29
N VAL A 239 17.48 8.84 -8.97
CA VAL A 239 18.23 10.08 -8.69
C VAL A 239 17.77 10.75 -7.40
N LEU A 240 16.46 10.82 -7.14
CA LEU A 240 15.87 11.47 -5.97
C LEU A 240 16.20 10.74 -4.67
N THR A 241 16.55 9.46 -4.73
CA THR A 241 17.05 8.71 -3.57
C THR A 241 18.49 9.11 -3.18
N LEU A 242 19.31 9.63 -4.12
CA LEU A 242 20.73 9.91 -3.87
C LEU A 242 21.00 10.93 -2.73
N PRO A 243 20.27 12.06 -2.61
CA PRO A 243 20.45 12.95 -1.47
C PRO A 243 20.26 12.25 -0.12
N GLY A 244 19.26 11.37 0.01
CA GLY A 244 19.07 10.58 1.23
C GLY A 244 20.27 9.66 1.51
N VAL A 245 20.78 8.99 0.48
CA VAL A 245 21.97 8.12 0.57
C VAL A 245 23.18 8.87 1.13
N PHE A 246 23.46 10.07 0.64
CA PHE A 246 24.65 10.82 1.05
C PHE A 246 24.47 11.68 2.31
N LEU A 247 23.24 12.13 2.64
CA LEU A 247 22.98 13.02 3.78
C LEU A 247 22.52 12.28 5.05
N ILE A 248 21.83 11.16 4.90
CA ILE A 248 21.21 10.43 6.02
C ILE A 248 21.92 9.09 6.27
N TYR A 249 22.29 8.41 5.19
CA TYR A 249 22.95 7.12 5.24
C TYR A 249 24.46 7.26 4.98
N ASN A 250 25.04 6.35 4.19
CA ASN A 250 26.42 6.37 3.73
C ASN A 250 26.50 5.77 2.30
N HIS A 251 27.70 5.68 1.74
CA HIS A 251 27.90 5.15 0.38
C HIS A 251 27.48 3.69 0.20
N THR A 252 27.41 2.87 1.26
CA THR A 252 26.93 1.48 1.14
C THR A 252 25.42 1.41 0.91
N ALA A 253 24.68 2.51 1.12
CA ALA A 253 23.26 2.61 0.83
C ALA A 253 22.94 2.95 -0.65
N LEU A 254 23.93 3.00 -1.54
CA LEU A 254 23.72 3.24 -2.98
C LEU A 254 22.77 2.21 -3.62
N PHE A 255 22.64 1.01 -3.06
CA PHE A 255 21.66 0.02 -3.52
C PHE A 255 20.23 0.55 -3.48
N GLN A 256 19.91 1.51 -2.60
CA GLN A 256 18.57 2.09 -2.50
C GLN A 256 18.18 2.82 -3.79
N ALA A 257 19.12 3.56 -4.41
CA ALA A 257 18.88 4.23 -5.69
C ALA A 257 18.63 3.20 -6.82
N GLY A 258 19.38 2.10 -6.83
CA GLY A 258 19.15 0.98 -7.74
C GLY A 258 17.79 0.33 -7.52
N ALA A 259 17.41 0.07 -6.27
CA ALA A 259 16.10 -0.49 -5.92
C ALA A 259 14.96 0.45 -6.36
N ALA A 260 15.06 1.75 -6.05
CA ALA A 260 14.08 2.75 -6.45
C ALA A 260 13.85 2.75 -7.97
N PHE A 261 14.94 2.76 -8.75
CA PHE A 261 14.89 2.66 -10.21
C PHE A 261 14.23 1.35 -10.68
N VAL A 262 14.68 0.20 -10.17
CA VAL A 262 14.21 -1.12 -10.62
C VAL A 262 12.73 -1.32 -10.31
N PHE A 263 12.29 -1.01 -9.09
CA PHE A 263 10.89 -1.17 -8.71
C PHE A 263 9.98 -0.17 -9.46
N ALA A 264 10.42 1.08 -9.66
CA ALA A 264 9.67 2.04 -10.46
C ALA A 264 9.56 1.61 -11.92
N LEU A 265 10.63 1.08 -12.51
CA LEU A 265 10.63 0.56 -13.87
C LEU A 265 9.72 -0.67 -14.00
N ALA A 266 9.85 -1.64 -13.09
CA ALA A 266 9.01 -2.83 -13.07
C ALA A 266 7.53 -2.46 -12.98
N GLY A 267 7.19 -1.56 -12.06
CA GLY A 267 5.83 -1.03 -11.94
C GLY A 267 5.36 -0.40 -13.24
N ASN A 268 6.17 0.48 -13.85
CA ASN A 268 5.84 1.16 -15.10
C ASN A 268 5.57 0.20 -16.26
N LEU A 269 6.45 -0.78 -16.46
CA LEU A 269 6.30 -1.79 -17.50
C LEU A 269 5.05 -2.64 -17.29
N LEU A 270 4.81 -3.10 -16.07
CA LEU A 270 3.60 -3.87 -15.73
C LEU A 270 2.32 -3.05 -15.96
N GLY A 271 2.31 -1.78 -15.53
CA GLY A 271 1.19 -0.88 -15.76
C GLY A 271 0.92 -0.68 -17.26
N ALA A 272 1.98 -0.43 -18.04
CA ALA A 272 1.91 -0.24 -19.49
C ALA A 272 1.43 -1.50 -20.23
N LEU A 273 1.87 -2.69 -19.79
CA LEU A 273 1.40 -3.98 -20.31
C LEU A 273 -0.10 -4.18 -20.08
N VAL A 274 -0.59 -3.91 -18.87
CA VAL A 274 -2.04 -4.02 -18.60
C VAL A 274 -2.84 -3.04 -19.45
N ARG A 275 -2.29 -1.83 -19.68
CA ARG A 275 -2.89 -0.85 -20.59
C ARG A 275 -2.96 -1.38 -22.02
N SER A 276 -1.87 -1.94 -22.56
CA SER A 276 -1.85 -2.45 -23.94
C SER A 276 -2.83 -3.59 -24.14
N LEU A 277 -2.88 -4.56 -23.21
CA LEU A 277 -3.81 -5.69 -23.24
C LEU A 277 -5.28 -5.23 -23.25
N ARG A 278 -5.61 -4.17 -22.51
CA ARG A 278 -6.96 -3.58 -22.51
C ARG A 278 -7.31 -2.88 -23.81
N HIS A 279 -6.34 -2.29 -24.50
CA HIS A 279 -6.56 -1.69 -25.81
C HIS A 279 -6.72 -2.74 -26.90
N SER A 280 -5.94 -3.83 -26.86
CA SER A 280 -6.07 -4.93 -27.82
C SER A 280 -7.41 -5.66 -27.72
N ARG A 281 -7.99 -5.83 -26.51
CA ARG A 281 -9.33 -6.43 -26.34
C ARG A 281 -10.50 -5.58 -26.83
N LYS A 282 -10.28 -4.29 -27.12
CA LYS A 282 -11.32 -3.36 -27.59
C LYS A 282 -11.27 -3.15 -29.11
N ARG A 283 -10.27 -3.71 -29.79
CA ARG A 283 -10.15 -3.76 -31.24
C ARG A 283 -10.64 -5.12 -31.70
#